data_AF-A0A352NJ23-F1
#
_entry.id   AF-A0A352NJ23-F1
#
_cell.length_a   1.000
_cell.length_b   1.000
_cell.length_c   1.000
_cell.angle_alpha   90.00
_cell.angle_beta   90.00
_cell.angle_gamma   90.00
#
_symmetry.space_group_name_H-M   'P 1'
#
loop_
_entity.id
_entity.type
_entity.pdbx_description
1 polymer ?
#
loop_
_entity_poly.entity_id
_entity_poly.type
_entity_poly.pdbx_seq_one_letter_code
_entity_poly.pdbx_strand_id
1 'polypeptide(L)'
;MTQKELTFTREETAGILGFDDHSIYGSTEGWPLAVGSFKILLENGIAVRDIPSHGNEALYAYLFNECIGNLNSDMVDFLKKSACFDELDAQMLNDVLNKKNASLILESLVARNIFTIKTGGGFYRYHALFRNSLLEAGDKSQKLLLQRKAARYYFEKRQYTRAARYAIDSQDGALLMKVILACYRDYIKAGNYNELRIWFQALDSSSVGLSPEILVAKGVFSSVVGNFVQAHACLDAALPLLNEEDKSLYFEAMIHKARVLRNFVTGC
;
A
#
# COMPACT_ATOMS: atom_id res chain seq x y z
N MET A 1 15.60 -3.18 -26.27
CA MET A 1 16.21 -2.93 -24.96
C MET A 1 15.10 -2.68 -23.96
N THR A 2 14.99 -3.55 -22.97
CA THR A 2 14.04 -3.36 -21.87
C THR A 2 14.64 -2.40 -20.84
N GLN A 3 13.80 -1.61 -20.18
CA GLN A 3 14.20 -0.59 -19.19
C GLN A 3 15.06 -1.13 -18.02
N LYS A 4 15.00 -2.45 -17.78
CA LYS A 4 15.84 -3.19 -16.82
C LYS A 4 17.30 -3.36 -17.25
N GLU A 5 17.58 -3.25 -18.55
CA GLU A 5 18.94 -3.31 -19.11
C GLU A 5 19.65 -1.95 -19.06
N LEU A 6 18.96 -0.91 -18.59
CA LEU A 6 19.47 0.47 -18.56
C LEU A 6 19.75 0.97 -17.14
N THR A 7 19.37 0.27 -16.07
CA THR A 7 19.68 0.72 -14.71
C THR A 7 21.09 0.31 -14.33
N PHE A 8 21.91 1.29 -13.95
CA PHE A 8 23.20 1.06 -13.33
C PHE A 8 23.01 0.32 -12.00
N THR A 9 23.87 -0.66 -11.77
CA THR A 9 24.10 -1.23 -10.44
C THR A 9 24.62 -0.16 -9.47
N ARG A 10 24.65 -0.49 -8.18
CA ARG A 10 25.21 0.43 -7.17
C ARG A 10 26.68 0.71 -7.46
N GLU A 11 27.42 -0.33 -7.86
CA GLU A 11 28.82 -0.25 -8.21
C GLU A 11 29.04 0.65 -9.45
N GLU A 12 28.22 0.49 -10.49
CA GLU A 12 28.27 1.35 -11.68
C GLU A 12 27.88 2.79 -11.37
N THR A 13 26.85 3.00 -10.53
CA THR A 13 26.44 4.33 -10.07
C THR A 13 27.59 5.01 -9.32
N ALA A 14 28.25 4.30 -8.40
CA ALA A 14 29.40 4.81 -7.67
C ALA A 14 30.58 5.14 -8.60
N GLY A 15 30.80 4.30 -9.62
CA GLY A 15 31.82 4.55 -10.65
C GLY A 15 31.55 5.82 -11.48
N ILE A 16 30.28 6.10 -11.79
CA ILE A 16 29.89 7.29 -12.56
C ILE A 16 30.00 8.57 -11.72
N LEU A 17 29.57 8.51 -10.46
CA LEU A 17 29.58 9.63 -9.52
C LEU A 17 30.95 9.89 -8.90
N GLY A 18 31.85 8.91 -8.92
CA GLY A 18 33.19 8.98 -8.34
C GLY A 18 33.24 8.72 -6.82
N PHE A 19 32.12 8.36 -6.20
CA PHE A 19 32.00 7.96 -4.80
C PHE A 19 30.76 7.07 -4.60
N ASP A 20 30.77 6.24 -3.57
CA ASP A 20 29.63 5.40 -3.20
C ASP A 20 28.79 6.10 -2.12
N ASP A 21 27.52 6.36 -2.43
CA ASP A 21 26.54 6.90 -1.50
C ASP A 21 25.21 6.13 -1.62
N HIS A 22 24.84 5.47 -0.53
CA HIS A 22 23.64 4.64 -0.46
C HIS A 22 22.35 5.45 -0.58
N SER A 23 22.35 6.71 -0.12
CA SER A 23 21.19 7.59 -0.21
C SER A 23 20.94 8.05 -1.65
N ILE A 24 22.01 8.35 -2.40
CA ILE A 24 21.94 8.72 -3.82
C ILE A 24 21.55 7.52 -4.68
N TYR A 25 22.12 6.34 -4.43
CA TYR A 25 21.68 5.15 -5.16
C TYR A 25 20.20 4.83 -4.87
N GLY A 26 19.77 4.95 -3.61
CA GLY A 26 18.36 4.74 -3.24
C GLY A 26 17.39 5.73 -3.88
N SER A 27 17.80 6.99 -4.07
CA SER A 27 16.96 8.02 -4.70
C SER A 27 16.95 7.92 -6.23
N THR A 28 18.07 7.55 -6.84
CA THR A 28 18.20 7.41 -8.30
C THR A 28 17.76 6.03 -8.79
N GLU A 29 17.69 5.02 -7.92
CA GLU A 29 17.47 3.60 -8.23
C GLU A 29 18.39 3.09 -9.38
N GLY A 30 19.58 3.68 -9.55
CA GLY A 30 20.51 3.37 -10.63
C GLY A 30 20.11 3.91 -12.01
N TRP A 31 19.10 4.77 -12.10
CA TRP A 31 18.55 5.20 -13.37
C TRP A 31 19.46 6.21 -14.09
N PRO A 32 19.84 6.01 -15.37
CA PRO A 32 20.93 6.78 -15.99
C PRO A 32 20.73 8.30 -16.03
N LEU A 33 19.51 8.75 -16.31
CA LEU A 33 19.23 10.19 -16.31
C LEU A 33 19.28 10.77 -14.90
N ALA A 34 18.81 10.04 -13.88
CA ALA A 34 18.89 10.49 -12.50
C ALA A 34 20.35 10.54 -12.03
N VAL A 35 21.13 9.48 -12.28
CA VAL A 35 22.58 9.44 -12.00
C VAL A 35 23.33 10.54 -12.75
N GLY A 36 23.01 10.77 -14.03
CA GLY A 36 23.61 11.83 -14.85
C GLY A 36 23.30 13.24 -14.35
N SER A 37 22.06 13.53 -13.96
CA SER A 37 21.70 14.82 -13.36
C SER A 37 22.45 15.07 -12.05
N PHE A 38 22.60 14.06 -11.21
CA PHE A 38 23.36 14.16 -9.96
C PHE A 38 24.85 14.43 -10.23
N LYS A 39 25.43 13.78 -11.24
CA LYS A 39 26.81 14.03 -11.68
C LYS A 39 27.04 15.48 -12.10
N ILE A 40 26.13 16.05 -12.91
CA ILE A 40 26.24 17.45 -13.36
C ILE A 40 26.20 18.43 -12.17
N LEU A 41 25.39 18.14 -11.14
CA LEU A 41 25.31 19.00 -9.96
C LEU A 41 26.58 18.96 -9.10
N LEU A 42 27.21 17.78 -9.00
CA LEU A 42 28.52 17.62 -8.37
C LEU A 42 29.59 18.42 -9.11
N GLU A 43 29.62 18.31 -10.43
CA GLU A 43 30.56 19.03 -11.30
C GLU A 43 30.37 20.56 -11.19
N ASN A 44 29.15 21.02 -10.90
CA ASN A 44 28.84 22.43 -10.66
C ASN A 44 29.08 22.89 -9.20
N GLY A 45 29.71 22.06 -8.36
CA GLY A 45 30.16 22.45 -7.02
C GLY A 45 29.12 22.33 -5.91
N ILE A 46 27.98 21.66 -6.15
CA ILE A 46 27.02 21.36 -5.09
C ILE A 46 27.58 20.25 -4.20
N ALA A 47 27.70 20.52 -2.90
CA ALA A 47 28.21 19.55 -1.94
C ALA A 47 27.27 18.34 -1.83
N VAL A 48 27.83 17.14 -1.68
CA VAL A 48 27.08 15.86 -1.65
C VAL A 48 25.88 15.87 -0.71
N ARG A 49 26.01 16.50 0.45
CA ARG A 49 24.94 16.66 1.47
C ARG A 49 23.75 17.51 1.01
N ASP A 50 23.97 18.42 0.06
CA ASP A 50 22.99 19.37 -0.46
C ASP A 50 22.37 18.88 -1.78
N ILE A 51 22.94 17.83 -2.38
CA ILE A 51 22.43 17.18 -3.60
C ILE A 51 21.06 16.53 -3.41
N PRO A 52 20.72 15.87 -2.29
CA PRO A 52 19.35 15.41 -2.09
C PRO A 52 18.33 16.55 -2.15
N SER A 53 18.70 17.77 -1.77
CA SER A 53 17.80 18.93 -1.81
C SER A 53 17.79 19.59 -3.19
N HIS A 54 18.96 19.98 -3.70
CA HIS A 54 19.10 20.69 -4.98
C HIS A 54 19.03 19.78 -6.20
N GLY A 55 19.50 18.54 -6.07
CA GLY A 55 19.37 17.51 -7.09
C GLY A 55 17.94 17.02 -7.23
N ASN A 56 17.18 16.94 -6.13
CA ASN A 56 15.74 16.78 -6.26
C ASN A 56 15.12 17.99 -6.95
N GLU A 57 15.46 19.23 -6.61
CA GLU A 57 14.86 20.43 -7.22
C GLU A 57 15.17 20.58 -8.73
N ALA A 58 16.42 20.36 -9.14
CA ALA A 58 16.83 20.40 -10.55
C ALA A 58 16.29 19.20 -11.35
N LEU A 59 16.30 18.00 -10.75
CA LEU A 59 15.69 16.82 -11.35
C LEU A 59 14.16 16.98 -11.42
N TYR A 60 13.52 17.60 -10.42
CA TYR A 60 12.10 17.94 -10.41
C TYR A 60 11.77 18.95 -11.51
N ALA A 61 12.56 20.01 -11.66
CA ALA A 61 12.38 20.99 -12.73
C ALA A 61 12.51 20.32 -14.12
N TYR A 62 13.49 19.43 -14.29
CA TYR A 62 13.63 18.64 -15.52
C TYR A 62 12.45 17.67 -15.72
N LEU A 63 12.10 16.86 -14.71
CA LEU A 63 10.98 15.93 -14.70
C LEU A 63 9.67 16.62 -15.08
N PHE A 64 9.40 17.77 -14.47
CA PHE A 64 8.16 18.49 -14.68
C PHE A 64 8.14 19.20 -16.03
N ASN A 65 9.23 19.86 -16.44
CA ASN A 65 9.25 20.61 -17.70
C ASN A 65 9.35 19.69 -18.93
N GLU A 66 10.22 18.68 -18.91
CA GLU A 66 10.44 17.82 -20.07
C GLU A 66 9.39 16.72 -20.21
N CYS A 67 9.02 16.06 -19.09
CA CYS A 67 8.11 14.90 -19.15
C CYS A 67 6.64 15.27 -18.98
N ILE A 68 6.32 16.27 -18.16
CA ILE A 68 4.93 16.67 -17.88
C ILE A 68 4.51 17.85 -18.76
N GLY A 69 5.41 18.81 -19.02
CA GLY A 69 5.11 20.02 -19.79
C GLY A 69 4.59 19.77 -21.22
N ASN A 70 4.99 18.64 -21.82
CA ASN A 70 4.55 18.22 -23.16
C ASN A 70 3.32 17.29 -23.16
N LEU A 71 2.72 17.02 -22.00
CA LEU A 71 1.52 16.19 -21.88
C LEU A 71 0.27 17.05 -21.87
N ASN A 72 -0.81 16.52 -22.44
CA ASN A 72 -2.13 17.15 -22.32
C ASN A 72 -2.65 17.03 -20.87
N SER A 73 -3.62 17.89 -20.52
CA SER A 73 -4.19 17.96 -19.17
C SER A 73 -4.72 16.62 -18.67
N ASP A 74 -5.29 15.80 -19.56
CA ASP A 74 -5.84 14.48 -19.22
C ASP A 74 -4.77 13.48 -18.77
N MET A 75 -3.58 13.51 -19.39
CA MET A 75 -2.45 12.67 -18.99
C MET A 75 -1.83 13.15 -17.69
N VAL A 76 -1.71 14.47 -17.50
CA VAL A 76 -1.24 15.02 -16.23
C VAL A 76 -2.19 14.65 -15.08
N ASP A 77 -3.50 14.74 -15.30
CA ASP A 77 -4.52 14.32 -14.33
C ASP A 77 -4.43 12.82 -14.02
N PHE A 78 -4.27 11.97 -15.05
CA PHE A 78 -4.07 10.53 -14.87
C PHE A 78 -2.83 10.23 -14.02
N LEU A 79 -1.67 10.82 -14.35
CA LEU A 79 -0.42 10.63 -13.63
C LEU A 79 -0.57 11.03 -12.15
N LYS A 80 -1.10 12.24 -11.88
CA LYS A 80 -1.32 12.73 -10.51
C LYS A 80 -2.23 11.83 -9.70
N LYS A 81 -3.38 11.43 -10.27
CA LYS A 81 -4.35 10.57 -9.56
C LYS A 81 -3.83 9.16 -9.35
N SER A 82 -3.16 8.58 -10.33
CA SER A 82 -2.62 7.22 -10.21
C SER A 82 -1.39 7.14 -9.30
N ALA A 83 -0.66 8.23 -9.06
CA ALA A 83 0.49 8.27 -8.17
C ALA A 83 0.16 7.92 -6.70
N CYS A 84 -1.12 7.95 -6.29
CA CYS A 84 -1.52 7.50 -4.95
C CYS A 84 -1.35 5.98 -4.71
N PHE A 85 -1.11 5.20 -5.76
CA PHE A 85 -0.90 3.76 -5.66
C PHE A 85 0.59 3.43 -5.79
N ASP A 86 1.07 2.49 -4.98
CA ASP A 86 2.47 2.02 -5.07
C ASP A 86 2.67 1.08 -6.26
N GLU A 87 1.65 0.27 -6.57
CA GLU A 87 1.59 -0.60 -7.72
C GLU A 87 0.35 -0.23 -8.56
N LEU A 88 0.56 -0.08 -9.87
CA LEU A 88 -0.42 0.39 -10.82
C LEU A 88 -1.03 -0.81 -11.54
N ASP A 89 -2.21 -1.21 -11.10
CA ASP A 89 -3.06 -2.18 -11.78
C ASP A 89 -3.98 -1.47 -12.77
N ALA A 90 -3.80 -1.74 -14.07
CA ALA A 90 -4.58 -1.12 -15.13
C ALA A 90 -6.10 -1.37 -15.00
N GLN A 91 -6.52 -2.55 -14.52
CA GLN A 91 -7.94 -2.86 -14.33
C GLN A 91 -8.52 -2.08 -13.14
N MET A 92 -7.78 -2.03 -12.04
CA MET A 92 -8.14 -1.21 -10.88
C MET A 92 -8.19 0.28 -11.24
N LEU A 93 -7.21 0.78 -11.98
CA LEU A 93 -7.16 2.19 -12.39
C LEU A 93 -8.32 2.56 -13.32
N ASN A 94 -8.72 1.67 -14.23
CA ASN A 94 -9.90 1.89 -15.06
C ASN A 94 -11.16 2.09 -14.21
N ASP A 95 -11.38 1.24 -13.20
CA ASP A 95 -12.52 1.35 -12.28
C ASP A 95 -12.44 2.64 -11.44
N VAL A 96 -11.33 2.82 -10.72
CA VAL A 96 -11.15 3.88 -9.73
C VAL A 96 -11.12 5.28 -10.36
N LEU A 97 -10.48 5.42 -11.54
CA LEU A 97 -10.35 6.68 -12.26
C LEU A 97 -11.44 6.88 -13.32
N ASN A 98 -12.39 5.95 -13.45
CA ASN A 98 -13.41 5.95 -14.50
C ASN A 98 -12.81 6.13 -15.91
N LYS A 99 -11.81 5.31 -16.21
CA LYS A 99 -11.13 5.23 -17.51
C LYS A 99 -11.36 3.85 -18.12
N LYS A 100 -11.10 3.73 -19.44
CA LYS A 100 -11.20 2.45 -20.16
C LYS A 100 -9.86 1.99 -20.75
N ASN A 101 -8.87 2.87 -20.76
CA ASN A 101 -7.62 2.73 -21.50
C ASN A 101 -6.37 2.87 -20.61
N ALA A 102 -6.47 2.65 -19.29
CA ALA A 102 -5.33 2.77 -18.38
C ALA A 102 -4.13 1.91 -18.82
N SER A 103 -4.37 0.70 -19.35
CA SER A 103 -3.29 -0.14 -19.89
C SER A 103 -2.57 0.52 -21.07
N LEU A 104 -3.30 1.14 -22.00
CA LEU A 104 -2.70 1.82 -23.16
C LEU A 104 -1.93 3.06 -22.72
N ILE A 105 -2.43 3.79 -21.72
CA ILE A 105 -1.72 4.94 -21.13
C ILE A 105 -0.41 4.46 -20.52
N LEU A 106 -0.44 3.44 -19.65
CA LEU A 106 0.75 2.94 -18.96
C LEU A 106 1.79 2.37 -19.95
N GLU A 107 1.37 1.61 -20.96
CA GLU A 107 2.27 1.11 -22.00
C GLU A 107 2.89 2.26 -22.81
N SER A 108 2.14 3.32 -23.10
CA SER A 108 2.66 4.53 -23.75
C SER A 108 3.69 5.25 -22.88
N LEU A 109 3.45 5.35 -21.56
CA LEU A 109 4.41 5.92 -20.62
C LEU A 109 5.70 5.11 -20.58
N VAL A 110 5.61 3.78 -20.54
CA VAL A 110 6.77 2.88 -20.61
C VAL A 110 7.52 3.05 -21.93
N ALA A 111 6.82 3.01 -23.07
CA ALA A 111 7.43 3.12 -24.39
C ALA A 111 8.12 4.48 -24.64
N ARG A 112 7.57 5.56 -24.05
CA ARG A 112 8.15 6.91 -24.11
C ARG A 112 9.18 7.17 -23.02
N ASN A 113 9.54 6.15 -22.23
CA ASN A 113 10.47 6.24 -21.09
C ASN A 113 10.06 7.30 -20.05
N ILE A 114 8.76 7.56 -19.88
CA ILE A 114 8.21 8.47 -18.86
C ILE A 114 8.16 7.73 -17.53
N PHE A 115 9.32 7.61 -16.85
CA PHE A 115 9.48 7.23 -15.43
C PHE A 115 8.51 6.18 -14.87
N THR A 116 8.10 5.24 -15.72
CA THR A 116 7.10 4.21 -15.48
C THR A 116 7.73 2.92 -15.93
N ILE A 117 7.67 1.90 -15.07
CA ILE A 117 8.33 0.62 -15.27
C ILE A 117 7.25 -0.45 -15.16
N LYS A 118 7.30 -1.44 -16.05
CA LYS A 118 6.46 -2.63 -15.96
C LYS A 118 7.05 -3.59 -14.93
N THR A 119 6.26 -3.99 -13.94
CA THR A 119 6.67 -4.93 -12.89
C THR A 119 6.23 -6.36 -13.23
N GLY A 120 6.64 -7.33 -12.41
CA GLY A 120 6.18 -8.71 -12.54
C GLY A 120 4.66 -8.82 -12.37
N GLY A 121 4.04 -9.76 -13.07
CA GLY A 121 2.59 -9.98 -12.98
C GLY A 121 1.73 -8.99 -13.78
N GLY A 122 2.33 -8.13 -14.61
CA GLY A 122 1.61 -7.24 -15.52
C GLY A 122 1.18 -5.91 -14.90
N PHE A 123 1.67 -5.58 -13.70
CA PHE A 123 1.49 -4.28 -13.08
C PHE A 123 2.57 -3.28 -13.53
N TYR A 124 2.44 -2.04 -13.09
CA TYR A 124 3.38 -0.97 -13.36
C TYR A 124 3.75 -0.23 -12.07
N ARG A 125 4.86 0.50 -12.09
CA ARG A 125 5.30 1.35 -10.98
C ARG A 125 5.90 2.63 -11.54
N TYR A 126 5.59 3.75 -10.90
CA TYR A 126 6.34 4.98 -11.13
C TYR A 126 7.68 4.94 -10.42
N HIS A 127 8.72 5.49 -11.03
CA HIS A 127 9.97 5.75 -10.33
C HIS A 127 9.72 6.60 -9.09
N ALA A 128 10.43 6.34 -7.98
CA ALA A 128 10.15 6.93 -6.68
C ALA A 128 10.09 8.47 -6.72
N LEU A 129 11.09 9.11 -7.34
CA LEU A 129 11.15 10.57 -7.48
C LEU A 129 9.99 11.15 -8.31
N PHE A 130 9.64 10.48 -9.40
CA PHE A 130 8.52 10.91 -10.24
C PHE A 130 7.18 10.74 -9.52
N ARG A 131 7.01 9.65 -8.78
CA ARG A 131 5.82 9.45 -7.96
C ARG A 131 5.69 10.52 -6.88
N ASN A 132 6.79 10.87 -6.22
CA ASN A 132 6.79 11.89 -5.18
C ASN A 132 6.43 13.28 -5.74
N SER A 133 6.98 13.67 -6.90
CA SER A 133 6.60 14.94 -7.55
C SER A 133 5.12 15.00 -7.88
N LEU A 134 4.55 13.91 -8.40
CA LEU A 134 3.14 13.80 -8.74
C LEU A 134 2.24 13.90 -7.51
N LEU A 135 2.68 13.33 -6.38
CA LEU A 135 1.95 13.38 -5.11
C LEU A 135 2.02 14.78 -4.47
N GLU A 136 3.16 15.45 -4.53
CA GLU A 136 3.31 16.83 -4.05
C GLU A 136 2.46 17.82 -4.86
N ALA A 137 2.39 17.62 -6.18
CA ALA A 137 1.56 18.42 -7.08
C ALA A 137 0.07 18.02 -7.08
N GLY A 138 -0.32 17.01 -6.30
CA GLY A 138 -1.65 16.44 -6.23
C GLY A 138 -2.45 16.88 -5.00
N ASP A 139 -3.76 16.70 -5.05
CA ASP A 139 -4.65 17.00 -3.91
C ASP A 139 -4.65 15.82 -2.91
N LYS A 140 -4.20 16.08 -1.68
CA LYS A 140 -4.16 15.09 -0.59
C LYS A 140 -5.54 14.53 -0.25
N SER A 141 -6.61 15.30 -0.43
CA SER A 141 -7.98 14.84 -0.16
C SER A 141 -8.43 13.80 -1.20
N GLN A 142 -8.03 13.98 -2.45
CA GLN A 142 -8.31 13.02 -3.52
C GLN A 142 -7.61 11.69 -3.31
N LYS A 143 -6.37 11.71 -2.78
CA LYS A 143 -5.63 10.48 -2.46
C LYS A 143 -6.46 9.50 -1.61
N LEU A 144 -7.03 9.97 -0.50
CA LEU A 144 -7.83 9.12 0.39
C LEU A 144 -9.06 8.56 -0.32
N LEU A 145 -9.77 9.39 -1.11
CA LEU A 145 -10.95 8.96 -1.87
C LEU A 145 -10.60 7.88 -2.91
N LEU A 146 -9.48 8.04 -3.62
CA LEU A 146 -9.03 7.07 -4.61
C LEU A 146 -8.60 5.76 -3.97
N GLN A 147 -7.90 5.80 -2.84
CA GLN A 147 -7.52 4.62 -2.08
C GLN A 147 -8.74 3.87 -1.52
N ARG A 148 -9.80 4.58 -1.07
CA ARG A 148 -11.07 3.93 -0.68
C ARG A 148 -11.74 3.20 -1.84
N LYS A 149 -11.76 3.80 -3.03
CA LYS A 149 -12.28 3.13 -4.23
C LYS A 149 -11.46 1.89 -4.58
N ALA A 150 -10.13 1.97 -4.51
CA ALA A 150 -9.25 0.82 -4.74
C ALA A 150 -9.49 -0.30 -3.71
N ALA A 151 -9.64 0.06 -2.43
CA ALA A 151 -9.97 -0.90 -1.38
C ALA A 151 -11.28 -1.65 -1.69
N ARG A 152 -12.33 -0.93 -2.14
CA ARG A 152 -13.60 -1.52 -2.53
C ARG A 152 -13.47 -2.41 -3.77
N TYR A 153 -12.73 -1.96 -4.79
CA TYR A 153 -12.45 -2.75 -5.99
C TYR A 153 -11.83 -4.11 -5.63
N TYR A 154 -10.76 -4.10 -4.82
CA TYR A 154 -10.09 -5.35 -4.43
C TYR A 154 -10.94 -6.22 -3.51
N PHE A 155 -11.80 -5.61 -2.67
CA PHE A 155 -12.75 -6.36 -1.85
C PHE A 155 -13.75 -7.14 -2.72
N GLU A 156 -14.34 -6.50 -3.74
CA GLU A 156 -15.28 -7.16 -4.67
C GLU A 156 -14.61 -8.26 -5.49
N LYS A 157 -13.31 -8.12 -5.78
CA LYS A 157 -12.47 -9.17 -6.40
C LYS A 157 -11.96 -10.24 -5.42
N ARG A 158 -12.35 -10.18 -4.13
CA ARG A 158 -11.89 -11.08 -3.05
C ARG A 158 -10.37 -11.10 -2.84
N GLN A 159 -9.68 -10.04 -3.25
CA GLN A 159 -8.25 -9.86 -3.03
C GLN A 159 -8.04 -9.17 -1.67
N TYR A 160 -8.35 -9.90 -0.59
CA TYR A 160 -8.50 -9.33 0.76
C TYR A 160 -7.24 -8.64 1.29
N THR A 161 -6.04 -9.17 1.02
CA THR A 161 -4.79 -8.52 1.44
C THR A 161 -4.62 -7.13 0.82
N ARG A 162 -4.94 -6.95 -0.47
CA ARG A 162 -4.87 -5.64 -1.14
C ARG A 162 -5.99 -4.72 -0.65
N ALA A 163 -7.20 -5.26 -0.48
CA ALA A 163 -8.32 -4.51 0.06
C ALA A 163 -8.03 -3.95 1.46
N ALA A 164 -7.49 -4.78 2.36
CA ALA A 164 -7.11 -4.37 3.71
C ALA A 164 -6.03 -3.29 3.70
N ARG A 165 -4.98 -3.44 2.87
CA ARG A 165 -3.93 -2.42 2.74
C ARG A 165 -4.50 -1.05 2.40
N TYR A 166 -5.32 -0.97 1.35
CA TYR A 166 -5.91 0.31 0.95
C TYR A 166 -6.97 0.83 1.93
N ALA A 167 -7.69 -0.04 2.64
CA ALA A 167 -8.59 0.37 3.71
C ALA A 167 -7.82 1.00 4.88
N ILE A 168 -6.67 0.44 5.26
CA ILE A 168 -5.79 1.00 6.29
C ILE A 168 -5.20 2.34 5.83
N ASP A 169 -4.61 2.39 4.64
CA ASP A 169 -3.96 3.60 4.10
C ASP A 169 -4.95 4.77 3.97
N SER A 170 -6.22 4.48 3.70
CA SER A 170 -7.29 5.47 3.56
C SER A 170 -8.15 5.70 4.81
N GLN A 171 -7.77 5.06 5.92
CA GLN A 171 -8.45 5.14 7.22
C GLN A 171 -9.94 4.74 7.15
N ASP A 172 -10.27 3.78 6.29
CA ASP A 172 -11.62 3.24 6.14
C ASP A 172 -11.81 1.99 7.03
N GLY A 173 -11.99 2.23 8.33
CA GLY A 173 -12.21 1.16 9.31
C GLY A 173 -13.47 0.32 9.00
N ALA A 174 -14.50 0.92 8.42
CA ALA A 174 -15.73 0.22 8.05
C ALA A 174 -15.49 -0.83 6.97
N LEU A 175 -14.71 -0.49 5.93
CA LEU A 175 -14.32 -1.45 4.91
C LEU A 175 -13.32 -2.48 5.45
N LEU A 176 -12.37 -2.08 6.30
CA LEU A 176 -11.44 -3.02 6.94
C LEU A 176 -12.19 -4.08 7.76
N MET A 177 -13.24 -3.72 8.49
CA MET A 177 -14.10 -4.68 9.18
C MET A 177 -14.73 -5.68 8.20
N LYS A 178 -15.29 -5.20 7.08
CA LYS A 178 -15.86 -6.08 6.05
C LYS A 178 -14.83 -7.04 5.48
N VAL A 179 -13.60 -6.58 5.24
CA VAL A 179 -12.49 -7.42 4.78
C VAL A 179 -12.17 -8.51 5.79
N ILE A 180 -12.00 -8.16 7.07
CA ILE A 180 -11.70 -9.12 8.14
C ILE A 180 -12.82 -10.16 8.24
N LEU A 181 -14.08 -9.74 8.34
CA LEU A 181 -15.22 -10.66 8.48
C LEU A 181 -15.34 -11.63 7.30
N ALA A 182 -14.99 -11.18 6.10
CA ALA A 182 -15.06 -12.00 4.91
C ALA A 182 -14.01 -13.12 4.87
N CYS A 183 -12.88 -13.00 5.58
CA CYS A 183 -11.74 -13.91 5.40
C CYS A 183 -11.04 -14.40 6.67
N TYR A 184 -11.35 -13.89 7.87
CA TYR A 184 -10.58 -14.20 9.08
C TYR A 184 -10.49 -15.70 9.38
N ARG A 185 -11.59 -16.46 9.16
CA ARG A 185 -11.62 -17.91 9.37
C ARG A 185 -10.62 -18.63 8.47
N ASP A 186 -10.58 -18.26 7.20
CA ASP A 186 -9.68 -18.88 6.22
C ASP A 186 -8.23 -18.47 6.45
N TYR A 187 -7.99 -17.21 6.83
CA TYR A 187 -6.65 -16.72 7.19
C TYR A 187 -6.11 -17.41 8.46
N ILE A 188 -6.96 -17.65 9.46
CA ILE A 188 -6.59 -18.44 10.65
C ILE A 188 -6.20 -19.87 10.23
N LYS A 189 -7.03 -20.53 9.42
CA LYS A 189 -6.75 -21.90 8.96
C LYS A 189 -5.46 -21.99 8.14
N ALA A 190 -5.17 -20.96 7.34
CA ALA A 190 -3.95 -20.87 6.54
C ALA A 190 -2.69 -20.46 7.34
N GLY A 191 -2.82 -20.07 8.61
CA GLY A 191 -1.71 -19.62 9.44
C GLY A 191 -1.26 -18.17 9.17
N ASN A 192 -2.06 -17.37 8.46
CA ASN A 192 -1.79 -15.96 8.14
C ASN A 192 -2.06 -15.03 9.33
N TYR A 193 -1.44 -15.34 10.48
CA TYR A 193 -1.69 -14.65 11.74
C TYR A 193 -1.12 -13.22 11.76
N ASN A 194 -0.04 -12.99 11.02
CA ASN A 194 0.62 -11.69 10.99
C ASN A 194 -0.26 -10.64 10.28
N GLU A 195 -0.86 -10.99 9.16
CA GLU A 195 -1.80 -10.15 8.42
C GLU A 195 -2.99 -9.76 9.30
N LEU A 196 -3.64 -10.75 9.93
CA LEU A 196 -4.77 -10.48 10.83
C LEU A 196 -4.36 -9.62 12.02
N ARG A 197 -3.16 -9.83 12.59
CA ARG A 197 -2.62 -8.99 13.67
C ARG A 197 -2.52 -7.53 13.24
N ILE A 198 -1.92 -7.26 12.08
CA ILE A 198 -1.78 -5.91 11.54
C ILE A 198 -3.16 -5.28 11.32
N TRP A 199 -4.12 -6.04 10.77
CA TRP A 199 -5.45 -5.52 10.49
C TRP A 199 -6.24 -5.20 11.76
N PHE A 200 -6.20 -6.07 12.78
CA PHE A 200 -6.84 -5.78 14.06
C PHE A 200 -6.19 -4.60 14.79
N GLN A 201 -4.86 -4.45 14.73
CA GLN A 201 -4.15 -3.30 15.30
C GLN A 201 -4.52 -1.98 14.61
N ALA A 202 -4.63 -2.00 13.27
CA ALA A 202 -5.07 -0.84 12.51
C ALA A 202 -6.53 -0.47 12.85
N LEU A 203 -7.38 -1.47 13.10
CA LEU A 203 -8.76 -1.24 13.51
C LEU A 203 -8.87 -0.68 14.93
N ASP A 204 -8.05 -1.16 15.87
CA ASP A 204 -7.97 -0.63 17.25
C ASP A 204 -7.51 0.82 17.29
N SER A 205 -6.70 1.23 16.32
CA SER A 205 -6.23 2.62 16.16
C SER A 205 -7.27 3.52 15.47
N SER A 206 -8.37 2.95 14.97
CA SER A 206 -9.42 3.69 14.27
C SER A 206 -10.51 4.16 15.25
N SER A 207 -11.23 5.22 14.89
CA SER A 207 -12.37 5.73 15.68
C SER A 207 -13.69 4.98 15.41
N VAL A 208 -13.64 3.88 14.64
CA VAL A 208 -14.84 3.13 14.25
C VAL A 208 -15.28 2.20 15.39
N GLY A 209 -16.57 2.24 15.72
CA GLY A 209 -17.16 1.30 16.67
C GLY A 209 -17.09 -0.14 16.14
N LEU A 210 -16.60 -1.05 16.98
CA LEU A 210 -16.51 -2.48 16.64
C LEU A 210 -17.89 -3.13 16.75
N SER A 211 -18.29 -3.84 15.70
CA SER A 211 -19.51 -4.64 15.71
C SER A 211 -19.31 -5.94 16.52
N PRO A 212 -20.39 -6.59 17.00
CA PRO A 212 -20.29 -7.86 17.71
C PRO A 212 -19.54 -8.94 16.93
N GLU A 213 -19.73 -9.01 15.61
CA GLU A 213 -19.07 -9.97 14.73
C GLU A 213 -17.56 -9.74 14.67
N ILE A 214 -17.12 -8.49 14.67
CA ILE A 214 -15.69 -8.15 14.73
C ILE A 214 -15.09 -8.49 16.08
N LEU A 215 -15.83 -8.25 17.17
CA LEU A 215 -15.39 -8.66 18.51
C LEU A 215 -15.24 -10.19 18.59
N VAL A 216 -16.17 -10.96 18.02
CA VAL A 216 -16.02 -12.43 17.91
C VAL A 216 -14.80 -12.78 17.07
N ALA A 217 -14.63 -12.22 15.87
CA ALA A 217 -13.49 -12.52 15.01
C ALA A 217 -12.14 -12.24 15.71
N LYS A 218 -12.05 -11.10 16.41
CA LYS A 218 -10.87 -10.71 17.20
C LYS A 218 -10.64 -11.65 18.38
N GLY A 219 -11.70 -12.04 19.08
CA GLY A 219 -11.65 -12.98 20.20
C GLY A 219 -11.21 -14.39 19.77
N VAL A 220 -11.75 -14.89 18.66
CA VAL A 220 -11.39 -16.16 18.02
C VAL A 220 -9.92 -16.15 17.61
N PHE A 221 -9.49 -15.11 16.89
CA PHE A 221 -8.08 -14.92 16.51
C PHE A 221 -7.16 -14.93 17.75
N SER A 222 -7.50 -14.13 18.77
CA SER A 222 -6.72 -14.02 20.01
C SER A 222 -6.62 -15.35 20.75
N SER A 223 -7.70 -16.12 20.80
CA SER A 223 -7.76 -17.46 21.39
C SER A 223 -6.84 -18.44 20.65
N VAL A 224 -6.82 -18.38 19.31
CA VAL A 224 -5.96 -19.23 18.48
C VAL A 224 -4.48 -18.93 18.71
N VAL A 225 -4.09 -17.64 18.72
CA VAL A 225 -2.69 -17.23 18.91
C VAL A 225 -2.23 -17.23 20.37
N GLY A 226 -3.08 -17.69 21.30
CA GLY A 226 -2.74 -17.86 22.72
C GLY A 226 -2.85 -16.59 23.58
N ASN A 227 -3.36 -15.49 23.04
CA ASN A 227 -3.65 -14.29 23.82
C ASN A 227 -5.02 -14.42 24.52
N PHE A 228 -5.06 -15.24 25.57
CA PHE A 228 -6.30 -15.58 26.27
C PHE A 228 -6.95 -14.40 27.00
N VAL A 229 -6.16 -13.42 27.43
CA VAL A 229 -6.68 -12.18 28.07
C VAL A 229 -7.49 -11.37 27.06
N GLN A 230 -6.93 -11.10 25.88
CA GLN A 230 -7.64 -10.37 24.83
C GLN A 230 -8.82 -11.18 24.29
N ALA A 231 -8.66 -12.50 24.14
CA ALA A 231 -9.73 -13.38 23.72
C ALA A 231 -10.94 -13.30 24.67
N HIS A 232 -10.69 -13.38 25.98
CA HIS A 232 -11.73 -13.27 26.99
C HIS A 232 -12.47 -11.93 26.89
N ALA A 233 -11.73 -10.82 26.89
CA ALA A 233 -12.30 -9.47 26.85
C ALA A 233 -13.18 -9.26 25.61
N CYS A 234 -12.72 -9.69 24.43
CA CYS A 234 -13.48 -9.54 23.20
C CYS A 234 -14.74 -10.42 23.17
N LEU A 235 -14.64 -11.69 23.58
CA LEU A 235 -15.77 -12.62 23.55
C LEU A 235 -16.83 -12.25 24.59
N ASP A 236 -16.44 -11.76 25.77
CA ASP A 236 -17.37 -11.29 26.79
C ASP A 236 -18.11 -10.02 26.38
N ALA A 237 -17.44 -9.11 25.67
CA ALA A 237 -18.08 -7.94 25.11
C ALA A 237 -19.05 -8.30 23.97
N ALA A 238 -18.74 -9.33 23.17
CA ALA A 238 -19.53 -9.71 22.01
C ALA A 238 -20.81 -10.48 22.38
N LEU A 239 -20.72 -11.49 23.25
CA LEU A 239 -21.80 -12.46 23.50
C LEU A 239 -23.15 -11.83 23.90
N PRO A 240 -23.23 -10.78 24.75
CA PRO A 240 -24.49 -10.14 25.12
C PRO A 240 -25.15 -9.39 23.95
N LEU A 241 -24.40 -9.11 22.88
CA LEU A 241 -24.84 -8.32 21.73
C LEU A 241 -25.26 -9.20 20.54
N LEU A 242 -25.10 -10.53 20.63
CA LEU A 242 -25.48 -11.47 19.57
C LEU A 242 -26.97 -11.81 19.65
N ASN A 243 -27.65 -11.82 18.50
CA ASN A 243 -29.08 -12.09 18.42
C ASN A 243 -29.36 -13.58 18.12
N GLU A 244 -30.63 -14.00 18.19
CA GLU A 244 -31.02 -15.39 17.90
C GLU A 244 -30.74 -15.85 16.46
N GLU A 245 -30.56 -14.93 15.52
CA GLU A 245 -30.18 -15.22 14.13
C GLU A 245 -28.68 -15.58 14.01
N ASP A 246 -27.85 -15.23 15.00
CA ASP A 246 -26.40 -15.39 14.99
C ASP A 246 -25.94 -16.75 15.54
N LYS A 247 -26.77 -17.81 15.45
CA LYS A 247 -26.49 -19.12 16.10
C LYS A 247 -25.09 -19.67 15.80
N SER A 248 -24.65 -19.54 14.54
CA SER A 248 -23.31 -20.01 14.14
C SER A 248 -22.20 -19.20 14.81
N LEU A 249 -22.37 -17.88 14.90
CA LEU A 249 -21.37 -16.97 15.46
C LEU A 249 -21.33 -17.10 16.99
N TYR A 250 -22.49 -17.25 17.63
CA TYR A 250 -22.62 -17.56 19.04
C TYR A 250 -21.91 -18.88 19.39
N PHE A 251 -22.15 -19.93 18.61
CA PHE A 251 -21.52 -21.23 18.83
C PHE A 251 -19.98 -21.14 18.72
N GLU A 252 -19.46 -20.45 17.69
CA GLU A 252 -18.03 -20.21 17.53
C GLU A 252 -17.44 -19.43 18.72
N ALA A 253 -18.11 -18.36 19.16
CA ALA A 253 -17.70 -17.57 20.32
C ALA A 253 -17.64 -18.43 21.59
N MET A 254 -18.65 -19.27 21.82
CA MET A 254 -18.72 -20.15 22.99
C MET A 254 -17.62 -21.24 23.00
N ILE A 255 -17.27 -21.81 21.84
CA ILE A 255 -16.15 -22.76 21.73
C ILE A 255 -14.85 -22.08 22.18
N HIS A 256 -14.57 -20.90 21.65
CA HIS A 256 -13.33 -20.19 21.98
C HIS A 256 -13.33 -19.67 23.43
N LYS A 257 -14.49 -19.30 23.97
CA LYS A 257 -14.63 -18.94 25.39
C LYS A 257 -14.35 -20.12 26.31
N ALA A 258 -14.89 -21.31 26.01
CA ALA A 258 -14.60 -22.53 26.76
C ALA A 258 -13.10 -22.88 26.73
N ARG A 259 -12.44 -22.76 25.56
CA ARG A 259 -11.00 -22.93 25.41
C ARG A 259 -10.22 -21.94 26.29
N VAL A 260 -10.61 -20.67 26.31
CA VAL A 260 -9.98 -19.62 27.12
C VAL A 260 -10.10 -19.92 28.61
N LEU A 261 -11.30 -20.26 29.09
CA LEU A 261 -11.54 -20.58 30.51
C LEU A 261 -10.73 -21.79 30.98
N ARG A 262 -10.63 -22.84 30.16
CA ARG A 262 -9.79 -24.01 30.48
C ARG A 262 -8.32 -23.62 30.70
N ASN A 263 -7.78 -22.71 29.89
CA ASN A 263 -6.37 -22.31 29.98
C ASN A 263 -6.10 -21.39 31.18
N PHE A 264 -7.08 -20.60 31.63
CA PHE A 264 -6.95 -19.86 32.88
C PHE A 264 -6.91 -20.77 34.11
N VAL A 265 -7.70 -21.84 34.12
CA VAL A 265 -7.74 -22.80 35.24
C VAL A 265 -6.47 -23.64 35.33
N THR A 266 -5.81 -23.94 34.21
CA THR A 266 -4.57 -24.74 34.19
C THR A 266 -3.28 -23.93 34.43
N GLY A 267 -3.37 -22.61 34.54
CA GLY A 267 -2.23 -21.71 34.79
C GLY A 267 -2.07 -21.28 36.26
N CYS A 268 -3.01 -21.67 37.12
CA CYS A 268 -2.94 -21.57 38.58
C CYS A 268 -2.55 -22.93 39.17
#